data_AF-A0A8E0FRV9-F1
#
_entry.id   AF-A0A8E0FRV9-F1
#
_cell.length_a   1.000
_cell.length_b   1.000
_cell.length_c   1.000
_cell.angle_alpha   90.00
_cell.angle_beta   90.00
_cell.angle_gamma   90.00
#
_symmetry.space_group_name_H-M   'P 1'
#
loop_
_entity.id
_entity.type
_entity.pdbx_description
1 polymer ?
#
loop_
_entity_poly.entity_id
_entity_poly.type
_entity_poly.pdbx_seq_one_letter_code
_entity_poly.pdbx_strand_id
1 'polypeptide(L)'
;MKLQVLPLSQEAFSAYGDVIETQQRDFFHINNGLVERYHDLALVEILEQDRTLISINRAQPANLPLAIHELERHPLGTQAFIPMKGEVFVVVVALGDDKPDLSTLRAFITNGEQGVNYHRNVRHHPLFACNRLA
;
A
#
# COMPACT_ATOMS: atom_id res chain seq x y z
N MET A 1 10.33 9.65 18.24
CA MET A 1 9.04 9.03 18.62
C MET A 1 9.09 7.55 18.26
N LYS A 2 8.46 6.65 19.03
CA LYS A 2 8.27 5.26 18.61
C LYS A 2 6.95 5.17 17.85
N LEU A 3 6.95 4.58 16.66
CA LEU A 3 5.76 4.34 15.86
C LEU A 3 5.40 2.86 15.96
N GLN A 4 4.21 2.57 16.49
CA GLN A 4 3.70 1.20 16.56
C GLN A 4 3.27 0.74 15.17
N VAL A 5 3.67 -0.47 14.80
CA VAL A 5 3.22 -1.13 13.57
C VAL A 5 1.97 -1.95 13.90
N LEU A 6 0.87 -1.68 13.19
CA LEU A 6 -0.41 -2.36 13.37
C LEU A 6 -0.72 -3.28 12.18
N PRO A 7 -1.57 -4.31 12.31
CA PRO A 7 -2.02 -5.08 11.16
C PRO A 7 -2.72 -4.20 10.12
N LEU A 8 -2.47 -4.44 8.84
CA LEU A 8 -3.16 -3.76 7.75
C LEU A 8 -4.60 -4.31 7.61
N SER A 9 -5.57 -3.39 7.52
CA SER A 9 -6.95 -3.67 7.12
C SER A 9 -7.47 -2.55 6.22
N GLN A 10 -8.49 -2.84 5.41
CA GLN A 10 -9.13 -1.84 4.55
C GLN A 10 -9.68 -0.66 5.36
N GLU A 11 -10.32 -0.92 6.50
CA GLU A 11 -10.94 0.13 7.33
C GLU A 11 -9.87 1.08 7.87
N ALA A 12 -8.78 0.53 8.41
CA ALA A 12 -7.70 1.31 8.99
C ALA A 12 -6.87 2.07 7.94
N PHE A 13 -6.85 1.57 6.70
CA PHE A 13 -6.08 2.14 5.59
C PHE A 13 -6.89 3.09 4.69
N SER A 14 -8.23 3.06 4.77
CA SER A 14 -9.16 3.73 3.84
C SER A 14 -8.92 5.22 3.60
N ALA A 15 -8.40 5.94 4.59
CA ALA A 15 -8.08 7.36 4.45
C ALA A 15 -6.80 7.63 3.63
N TYR A 16 -5.92 6.63 3.50
CA TYR A 16 -4.62 6.73 2.83
C TYR A 16 -4.61 6.05 1.45
N GLY A 17 -5.60 5.18 1.20
CA GLY A 17 -5.52 4.29 0.07
C GLY A 17 -6.50 3.11 0.13
N ASP A 18 -6.25 2.18 -0.77
CA ASP A 18 -6.97 0.91 -0.86
C ASP A 18 -6.03 -0.25 -0.51
N VAL A 19 -6.58 -1.26 0.15
CA VAL A 19 -5.93 -2.56 0.34
C VAL A 19 -6.40 -3.48 -0.78
N ILE A 20 -5.45 -4.07 -1.49
CA ILE A 20 -5.69 -5.00 -2.59
C ILE A 20 -5.61 -6.42 -2.02
N GLU A 21 -6.75 -7.03 -1.75
CA GLU A 21 -6.86 -8.37 -1.15
C GLU A 21 -8.19 -9.03 -1.56
N THR A 22 -8.34 -10.33 -1.31
CA THR A 22 -9.58 -11.08 -1.58
C THR A 22 -10.39 -11.38 -0.32
N GLN A 23 -9.74 -11.42 0.85
CA GLN A 23 -10.37 -11.79 2.12
C GLN A 23 -11.49 -10.80 2.47
N GLN A 24 -12.71 -11.32 2.67
CA GLN A 24 -13.90 -10.53 3.01
C GLN A 24 -14.22 -9.40 2.00
N ARG A 25 -13.91 -9.61 0.72
CA ARG A 25 -14.27 -8.68 -0.36
C ARG A 25 -15.40 -9.24 -1.21
N ASP A 26 -16.24 -8.33 -1.68
CA ASP A 26 -17.26 -8.67 -2.66
C ASP A 26 -16.62 -9.16 -3.96
N PHE A 27 -17.24 -10.18 -4.54
CA PHE A 27 -16.88 -10.70 -5.85
C PHE A 27 -18.14 -11.05 -6.61
N PHE A 28 -17.98 -11.22 -7.92
CA PHE A 28 -19.00 -11.86 -8.74
C PHE A 28 -18.36 -12.93 -9.60
N HIS A 29 -19.14 -13.96 -9.90
CA HIS A 29 -18.68 -15.02 -10.78
C HIS A 29 -18.62 -14.56 -12.24
N ILE A 30 -17.57 -14.95 -12.93
CA ILE A 30 -17.44 -14.87 -14.39
C ILE A 30 -17.19 -16.27 -14.96
N ASN A 31 -17.17 -16.42 -16.28
CA ASN A 31 -16.94 -17.70 -16.96
C ASN A 31 -17.84 -18.83 -16.43
N ASN A 32 -19.15 -18.58 -16.35
CA ASN A 32 -20.16 -19.53 -15.89
C ASN A 32 -19.89 -20.10 -14.48
N GLY A 33 -19.37 -19.29 -13.56
CA GLY A 33 -19.10 -19.71 -12.18
C GLY A 33 -17.68 -20.21 -11.93
N LEU A 34 -16.85 -20.34 -12.98
CA LEU A 34 -15.51 -20.93 -12.84
C LEU A 34 -14.46 -19.97 -12.25
N VAL A 35 -14.74 -18.67 -12.22
CA VAL A 35 -13.80 -17.66 -11.72
C VAL A 35 -14.55 -16.68 -10.83
N GLU A 36 -13.99 -16.40 -9.66
CA GLU A 36 -14.41 -15.31 -8.79
C GLU A 36 -13.63 -14.04 -9.17
N ARG A 37 -14.35 -13.00 -9.60
CA ARG A 37 -13.77 -11.69 -9.89
C ARG A 37 -13.99 -10.77 -8.68
N TYR A 38 -12.94 -10.64 -7.88
CA TYR A 38 -12.80 -9.59 -6.87
C TYR A 38 -12.57 -8.27 -7.60
N HIS A 39 -13.63 -7.45 -7.66
CA HIS A 39 -13.66 -6.26 -8.50
C HIS A 39 -13.33 -5.02 -7.68
N ASP A 40 -12.90 -3.96 -8.38
CA ASP A 40 -12.74 -2.60 -7.84
C ASP A 40 -11.94 -2.52 -6.53
N LEU A 41 -10.91 -3.37 -6.40
CA LEU A 41 -10.03 -3.41 -5.23
C LEU A 41 -9.16 -2.16 -5.08
N ALA A 42 -8.93 -1.44 -6.18
CA ALA A 42 -8.20 -0.18 -6.20
C ALA A 42 -8.55 0.61 -7.48
N LEU A 43 -8.56 1.94 -7.37
CA LEU A 43 -8.64 2.83 -8.52
C LEU A 43 -7.25 3.41 -8.84
N VAL A 44 -6.82 3.29 -10.10
CA VAL A 44 -5.60 3.94 -10.58
C VAL A 44 -5.97 5.32 -11.12
N GLU A 45 -5.47 6.37 -10.47
CA GLU A 45 -5.64 7.74 -10.94
C GLU A 45 -4.26 8.32 -11.28
N ILE A 46 -4.07 8.72 -12.54
CA ILE A 46 -2.84 9.30 -13.04
C ILE A 46 -3.21 10.55 -13.85
N LEU A 47 -2.84 11.73 -13.35
CA LEU A 47 -3.05 13.03 -13.98
C LEU A 47 -1.81 13.48 -14.72
N GLU A 48 -2.02 14.18 -15.83
CA GLU A 48 -0.98 14.94 -16.56
C GLU A 48 0.26 14.09 -16.97
N GLN A 49 0.16 12.77 -16.87
CA GLN A 49 1.17 11.81 -17.32
C GLN A 49 0.60 11.05 -18.50
N ASP A 50 1.44 10.81 -19.49
CA ASP A 50 1.00 10.26 -20.78
C ASP A 50 0.53 8.80 -20.66
N ARG A 51 0.90 8.09 -19.58
CA ARG A 51 0.75 6.62 -19.49
C ARG A 51 0.62 6.09 -18.07
N THR A 52 -0.34 5.21 -17.85
CA THR A 52 -0.37 4.26 -16.74
C THR A 52 0.60 3.10 -17.03
N LEU A 53 1.53 2.85 -16.11
CA LEU A 53 2.63 1.89 -16.32
C LEU A 53 2.62 0.77 -15.28
N ILE A 54 3.14 -0.39 -15.68
CA ILE A 54 3.39 -1.54 -14.80
C ILE A 54 4.90 -1.77 -14.75
N SER A 55 5.43 -1.95 -13.55
CA SER A 55 6.86 -2.19 -13.31
C SER A 55 7.05 -3.23 -12.20
N ILE A 56 8.24 -3.82 -12.13
CA ILE A 56 8.65 -4.68 -11.02
C ILE A 56 9.80 -3.98 -10.31
N ASN A 57 9.59 -3.62 -9.05
CA ASN A 57 10.62 -3.08 -8.17
C ASN A 57 11.19 -4.21 -7.31
N ARG A 58 12.51 -4.41 -7.35
CA ARG A 58 13.21 -5.37 -6.49
C ARG A 58 13.91 -4.62 -5.36
N ALA A 59 13.22 -4.49 -4.23
CA ALA A 59 13.76 -3.84 -3.03
C ALA A 59 14.60 -4.81 -2.17
N GLN A 60 15.61 -4.27 -1.48
CA GLN A 60 16.38 -4.99 -0.47
C GLN A 60 15.68 -4.89 0.90
N PRO A 61 15.87 -5.88 1.79
CA PRO A 61 15.30 -5.81 3.12
C PRO A 61 15.96 -4.73 3.97
N ALA A 62 15.17 -4.00 4.75
CA ALA A 62 15.69 -3.05 5.73
C ALA A 62 16.23 -3.77 6.98
N ASN A 63 17.30 -3.21 7.56
CA ASN A 63 17.79 -3.66 8.87
C ASN A 63 16.91 -3.10 10.00
N LEU A 64 16.64 -3.94 11.00
CA LEU A 64 15.88 -3.53 12.19
C LEU A 64 16.84 -3.25 13.36
N PRO A 65 16.56 -2.23 14.20
CA PRO A 65 15.42 -1.32 14.13
C PRO A 65 15.53 -0.30 12.99
N LEU A 66 14.42 -0.04 12.29
CA LEU A 66 14.35 0.94 11.21
C LEU A 66 14.01 2.33 11.77
N ALA A 67 14.87 3.31 11.51
CA ALA A 67 14.61 4.71 11.78
C ALA A 67 14.22 5.44 10.49
N ILE A 68 12.98 5.96 10.46
CA ILE A 68 12.46 6.75 9.34
C ILE A 68 12.60 8.24 9.64
N HIS A 69 12.93 9.03 8.62
CA HIS A 69 13.10 10.49 8.74
C HIS A 69 12.45 11.28 7.60
N GLU A 70 11.88 10.58 6.61
CA GLU A 70 11.24 11.19 5.46
C GLU A 70 9.98 10.42 5.03
N LEU A 71 9.10 11.13 4.33
CA LEU A 71 7.96 10.59 3.60
C LEU A 71 7.89 11.30 2.25
N GLU A 72 7.68 10.54 1.19
CA GLU A 72 7.44 11.03 -0.15
C GLU A 72 5.93 11.11 -0.45
N ARG A 73 5.55 11.76 -1.55
CA ARG A 73 4.18 11.76 -2.07
C ARG A 73 4.17 11.91 -3.58
N HIS A 74 3.08 11.47 -4.21
CA HIS A 74 2.83 11.65 -5.64
C HIS A 74 1.54 12.46 -5.85
N PRO A 75 1.62 13.79 -6.05
CA PRO A 75 0.44 14.64 -6.19
C PRO A 75 -0.42 14.32 -7.43
N LEU A 76 0.24 13.82 -8.48
CA LEU A 76 -0.37 13.57 -9.78
C LEU A 76 -0.78 12.11 -10.00
N GLY A 77 -0.44 11.19 -9.10
CA GLY A 77 -0.65 9.76 -9.36
C GLY A 77 -0.86 8.93 -8.11
N THR A 78 -1.74 7.93 -8.20
CA THR A 78 -1.76 6.81 -7.26
C THR A 78 -0.52 5.93 -7.46
N GLN A 79 -0.11 5.23 -6.41
CA GLN A 79 0.99 4.26 -6.50
C GLN A 79 0.61 2.96 -5.79
N ALA A 80 0.62 1.86 -6.55
CA ALA A 80 0.28 0.54 -6.03
C ALA A 80 1.51 -0.37 -5.90
N PHE A 81 1.56 -1.14 -4.82
CA PHE A 81 2.56 -2.17 -4.55
C PHE A 81 1.88 -3.48 -4.17
N ILE A 82 2.20 -4.55 -4.91
CA ILE A 82 1.64 -5.89 -4.71
C ILE A 82 2.84 -6.87 -4.62
N PRO A 83 3.01 -7.62 -3.53
CA PRO A 83 4.08 -8.60 -3.40
C PRO A 83 3.86 -9.75 -4.38
N MET A 84 4.92 -10.23 -5.02
CA MET A 84 4.80 -11.22 -6.10
C MET A 84 4.90 -12.67 -5.62
N LYS A 85 5.31 -12.92 -4.37
CA LYS A 85 5.46 -14.28 -3.80
C LYS A 85 4.95 -14.38 -2.37
N GLY A 86 3.94 -13.58 -2.04
CA GLY A 86 3.30 -13.60 -0.74
C GLY A 86 4.18 -13.02 0.39
N GLU A 87 5.09 -12.10 0.07
CA GLU A 87 5.93 -11.45 1.06
C GLU A 87 5.13 -10.51 1.96
N VAL A 88 5.37 -10.60 3.26
CA VAL A 88 4.96 -9.59 4.24
C VAL A 88 5.85 -8.36 4.10
N PHE A 89 5.25 -7.17 4.10
CA PHE A 89 5.97 -5.90 4.09
C PHE A 89 5.28 -4.86 4.99
N VAL A 90 6.01 -3.79 5.28
CA VAL A 90 5.54 -2.69 6.13
C VAL A 90 5.34 -1.45 5.28
N VAL A 91 4.25 -0.74 5.53
CA VAL A 91 3.95 0.57 4.96
C VAL A 91 3.86 1.61 6.06
N VAL A 92 4.35 2.82 5.79
CA VAL A 92 4.20 3.96 6.69
C VAL A 92 3.54 5.07 5.90
N VAL A 93 2.47 5.64 6.44
CA VAL A 93 1.63 6.61 5.75
C VAL A 93 1.29 7.80 6.65
N ALA A 94 1.05 8.94 6.02
CA ALA A 94 0.46 10.12 6.64
C ALA A 94 -0.35 10.91 5.61
N LEU A 95 -1.29 11.70 6.09
CA LEU A 95 -1.95 12.75 5.31
C LEU A 95 -1.17 14.06 5.45
N GLY A 96 -1.71 15.12 4.85
CA GLY A 96 -1.21 16.48 4.96
C GLY A 96 -0.60 17.00 3.66
N ASP A 97 -0.99 18.21 3.28
CA ASP A 97 -0.61 18.83 2.02
C ASP A 97 0.84 19.30 2.04
N ASP A 98 1.14 20.51 2.52
CA ASP A 98 2.49 21.07 2.45
C ASP A 98 3.51 20.29 3.28
N LYS A 99 3.06 19.74 4.40
CA LYS A 99 3.86 18.91 5.32
C LYS A 99 3.05 17.71 5.81
N PRO A 100 3.72 16.61 6.24
CA PRO A 100 3.02 15.50 6.87
C PRO A 100 2.27 15.95 8.13
N ASP A 101 1.00 15.59 8.23
CA ASP A 101 0.24 15.69 9.47
C ASP A 101 0.58 14.49 10.35
N LEU A 102 1.44 14.73 11.34
CA LEU A 102 1.93 13.69 12.25
C LEU A 102 0.81 13.05 13.09
N SER A 103 -0.35 13.70 13.24
CA SER A 103 -1.51 13.09 13.94
C SER A 103 -2.11 11.92 13.16
N THR A 104 -1.92 11.92 11.84
CA THR A 104 -2.34 10.87 10.90
C THR A 104 -1.24 9.87 10.58
N LEU A 105 -0.04 10.02 11.16
CA LEU A 105 1.07 9.11 10.91
C LEU A 105 0.71 7.71 11.44
N ARG A 106 0.74 6.70 10.57
CA ARG A 106 0.49 5.30 10.90
C ARG A 106 1.52 4.39 10.23
N ALA A 107 1.78 3.25 10.84
CA ALA A 107 2.53 2.17 10.23
C ALA A 107 1.69 0.89 10.24
N PHE A 108 1.66 0.19 9.11
CA PHE A 108 0.94 -1.04 8.94
C PHE A 108 1.86 -2.17 8.47
N ILE A 109 1.61 -3.39 8.92
CA ILE A 109 2.24 -4.61 8.41
C ILE A 109 1.20 -5.43 7.66
N THR A 110 1.55 -5.89 6.46
CA THR A 110 0.67 -6.74 5.64
C THR A 110 0.68 -8.18 6.14
N ASN A 111 -0.31 -8.98 5.71
CA ASN A 111 -0.40 -10.40 6.05
C ASN A 111 0.23 -11.34 4.99
N GLY A 112 0.82 -10.79 3.92
CA GLY A 112 1.38 -11.56 2.80
C GLY A 112 0.38 -11.84 1.65
N GLU A 113 -0.92 -11.62 1.86
CA GLU A 113 -1.97 -11.75 0.84
C GLU A 113 -2.53 -10.39 0.41
N GLN A 114 -1.87 -9.30 0.83
CA GLN A 114 -2.29 -7.92 0.63
C GLN A 114 -1.29 -7.14 -0.21
N GLY A 115 -1.80 -6.39 -1.18
CA GLY A 115 -1.15 -5.22 -1.75
C GLY A 115 -1.75 -3.92 -1.22
N VAL A 116 -1.15 -2.79 -1.57
CA VAL A 116 -1.69 -1.45 -1.26
C VAL A 116 -1.74 -0.60 -2.52
N ASN A 117 -2.69 0.32 -2.57
CA ASN A 117 -2.74 1.44 -3.51
C ASN A 117 -2.79 2.73 -2.71
N TYR A 118 -1.73 3.53 -2.72
CA TYR A 118 -1.77 4.86 -2.11
C TYR A 118 -2.61 5.79 -2.96
N HIS A 119 -3.58 6.47 -2.35
CA HIS A 119 -4.31 7.54 -3.03
C HIS A 119 -3.37 8.66 -3.41
N ARG A 120 -3.77 9.46 -4.41
CA ARG A 120 -3.02 10.63 -4.84
C ARG A 120 -2.72 11.54 -3.66
N ASN A 121 -1.54 12.14 -3.68
CA ASN A 121 -1.08 13.13 -2.70
C ASN A 121 -0.89 12.60 -1.26
N VAL A 122 -1.22 11.33 -0.98
CA VAL A 122 -0.92 10.69 0.31
C VAL A 122 0.58 10.53 0.48
N ARG A 123 1.04 10.85 1.70
CA ARG A 123 2.45 10.71 2.05
C ARG A 123 2.73 9.30 2.51
N HIS A 124 3.81 8.72 2.03
CA HIS A 124 4.25 7.38 2.42
C HIS A 124 5.76 7.27 2.43
N HIS A 125 6.28 6.28 3.14
CA HIS A 125 7.72 6.02 3.16
C HIS A 125 8.14 5.33 1.85
N PRO A 126 9.35 5.62 1.32
CA PRO A 126 9.92 4.89 0.19
C PRO A 126 9.88 3.37 0.39
N LEU A 127 9.66 2.64 -0.70
CA LEU A 127 9.54 1.17 -0.67
C LEU A 127 10.80 0.51 -0.09
N PHE A 128 10.62 -0.36 0.90
CA PHE A 128 11.64 -1.28 1.39
C PHE A 128 11.02 -2.65 1.63
N ALA A 129 11.82 -3.71 1.48
CA ALA A 129 11.36 -5.04 1.83
C ALA A 129 11.53 -5.28 3.34
N CYS A 130 10.75 -6.18 3.92
CA CYS A 130 11.02 -6.74 5.24
C CYS A 130 11.73 -8.08 5.09
N ASN A 131 12.65 -8.39 6.02
CA ASN A 131 13.10 -9.77 6.16
C ASN A 131 11.89 -10.64 6.53
N ARG A 132 11.89 -11.92 6.13
CA ARG A 132 10.93 -12.88 6.68
C ARG A 132 11.03 -12.79 8.20
N LEU A 133 9.93 -12.42 8.85
CA LEU A 133 9.79 -12.60 10.28
C LEU A 133 9.88 -14.11 10.52
N ALA A 134 10.95 -14.53 11.21
CA ALA A 134 11.20 -15.93 11.54
C ALA A 134 10.19 -16.43 12.57
#